data_AF-A0A7V2SZR2-F1
#
_entry.id   AF-A0A7V2SZR2-F1
#
_cell.length_a   1.000
_cell.length_b   1.000
_cell.length_c   1.000
_cell.angle_alpha   90.00
_cell.angle_beta   90.00
_cell.angle_gamma   90.00
#
_symmetry.space_group_name_H-M   'P 1'
#
loop_
_entity.id
_entity.type
_entity.pdbx_description
1 polymer ?
#
loop_
_entity_poly.entity_id
_entity_poly.type
_entity_poly.pdbx_seq_one_letter_code
_entity_poly.pdbx_strand_id
1 'polypeptide(L)'
;MSFMEFFRWLASLFSNRSGGGTADNPLLVDFTTETHKVTLYDDIEFRVETSPRGYYENIEISLEGMQNIKIIQPFDKITGTMVIRFNKRSRNANEIQRIVAMDGETILKLDITVSLMLLFWRNHAGRANVCDGERFRNQCAIRMGEALELSDISLSTSRKVLRRCHTEYDGYSSHKHGKVKGHVLAAQELANWIKTQQGIFGKRQIIHSKAKIVGRSGLLFIRDGWDTTDHIDVWNGEALVGGFDSYFDVNYKEMWFWDVY
;
A
#
# COMPACT_ATOMS: atom_id res chain seq x y z
N MET A 1 52.60 -1.93 44.22
CA MET A 1 51.28 -2.51 43.93
C MET A 1 51.47 -3.45 42.74
N SER A 2 51.21 -4.75 42.92
CA SER A 2 51.45 -5.72 41.84
C SER A 2 50.38 -5.61 40.76
N PHE A 3 50.67 -6.10 39.55
CA PHE A 3 49.71 -6.12 38.42
C PHE A 3 48.41 -6.86 38.78
N MET A 4 48.47 -7.86 39.68
CA MET A 4 47.28 -8.55 40.22
C MET A 4 46.50 -7.71 41.24
N GLU A 5 47.13 -6.78 41.96
CA GLU A 5 46.43 -5.89 42.89
C GLU A 5 45.69 -4.76 42.16
N PHE A 6 46.21 -4.30 41.02
CA PHE A 6 45.54 -3.31 40.16
C PHE A 6 44.23 -3.86 39.58
N PHE A 7 44.20 -5.12 39.15
CA PHE A 7 42.96 -5.76 38.67
C PHE A 7 41.97 -6.07 39.79
N ARG A 8 42.43 -6.39 41.01
CA ARG A 8 41.54 -6.54 42.17
C ARG A 8 40.93 -5.21 42.62
N TRP A 9 41.66 -4.11 42.48
CA TRP A 9 41.17 -2.75 42.76
C TRP A 9 40.23 -2.23 41.65
N LEU A 10 40.49 -2.55 40.38
CA LEU A 10 39.54 -2.28 39.27
C LEU A 10 38.26 -3.11 39.39
N ALA A 11 38.36 -4.39 39.78
CA ALA A 11 37.19 -5.22 40.02
C ALA A 11 36.36 -4.74 41.22
N SER A 12 36.98 -4.14 42.25
CA SER A 12 36.24 -3.57 43.39
C SER A 12 35.54 -2.24 43.05
N LEU A 13 35.99 -1.51 42.01
CA LEU A 13 35.30 -0.33 41.48
C LEU A 13 34.01 -0.68 40.71
N PHE A 14 33.86 -1.91 40.21
CA PHE A 14 32.65 -2.38 39.52
C PHE A 14 31.72 -3.25 40.39
N SER A 15 32.13 -3.64 41.60
CA SER A 15 31.35 -4.55 42.45
C SER A 15 30.53 -3.84 43.56
N ASN A 16 30.53 -2.49 43.59
CA ASN A 16 29.78 -1.70 44.58
C ASN A 16 28.60 -0.93 43.97
N ARG A 17 27.75 -1.64 43.22
CA ARG A 17 26.34 -1.30 42.98
C ARG A 17 25.46 -2.50 43.29
N SER A 18 25.48 -2.96 44.54
CA SER A 18 24.50 -3.89 45.09
C SER A 18 23.75 -3.19 46.23
N GLY A 19 22.79 -2.35 45.84
CA GLY A 19 21.94 -1.63 46.78
C GLY A 19 20.81 -0.90 46.05
N GLY A 20 19.64 -1.55 45.98
CA GLY A 20 18.35 -0.87 45.80
C GLY A 20 17.74 -0.94 44.40
N GLY A 21 16.81 -1.87 44.22
CA GLY A 21 15.90 -1.95 43.07
C GLY A 21 16.48 -2.75 41.90
N THR A 22 15.83 -3.84 41.53
CA THR A 22 15.88 -4.33 40.15
C THR A 22 15.41 -3.16 39.29
N ALA A 23 16.35 -2.41 38.70
CA ALA A 23 15.99 -1.54 37.60
C ALA A 23 15.53 -2.50 36.51
N ASP A 24 14.21 -2.63 36.37
CA ASP A 24 13.62 -3.42 35.29
C ASP A 24 14.29 -2.94 34.01
N ASN A 25 15.05 -3.84 33.38
CA ASN A 25 15.60 -3.55 32.07
C ASN A 25 14.41 -3.16 31.19
N PRO A 26 14.46 -2.00 30.51
CA PRO A 26 13.35 -1.55 29.71
C PRO A 26 13.02 -2.64 28.68
N LEU A 27 11.77 -3.11 28.71
CA LEU A 27 11.31 -4.13 27.77
C LEU A 27 10.74 -3.44 26.55
N LEU A 28 11.10 -3.91 25.35
CA LEU A 28 10.34 -3.62 24.14
C LEU A 28 8.95 -4.24 24.29
N VAL A 29 7.90 -3.42 24.15
CA VAL A 29 6.52 -3.86 24.35
C VAL A 29 5.80 -4.00 23.02
N ASP A 30 5.78 -2.94 22.21
CA ASP A 30 4.99 -2.91 20.97
C ASP A 30 5.45 -1.79 20.02
N PHE A 31 4.89 -1.78 18.81
CA PHE A 31 4.92 -0.64 17.90
C PHE A 31 3.54 0.01 17.85
N THR A 32 3.49 1.33 17.86
CA THR A 32 2.27 2.09 17.56
C THR A 32 2.43 2.83 16.22
N THR A 33 1.41 2.75 15.37
CA THR A 33 1.29 3.48 14.10
C THR A 33 -0.18 3.64 13.75
N GLU A 34 -0.53 4.62 12.91
CA GLU A 34 -1.92 4.90 12.54
C GLU A 34 -2.55 3.76 11.74
N THR A 35 -1.76 3.07 10.91
CA THR A 35 -2.23 1.98 10.06
C THR A 35 -1.08 1.05 9.66
N HIS A 36 -1.39 -0.25 9.54
CA HIS A 36 -0.46 -1.24 8.97
C HIS A 36 -0.58 -1.34 7.44
N LYS A 37 -1.44 -0.54 6.82
CA LYS A 37 -1.61 -0.43 5.36
C LYS A 37 -1.34 1.01 4.94
N VAL A 38 -0.29 1.21 4.16
CA VAL A 38 0.24 2.54 3.85
C VAL A 38 0.31 2.76 2.35
N THR A 39 0.17 3.99 1.89
CA THR A 39 0.29 4.32 0.46
C THR A 39 1.73 4.67 0.10
N LEU A 40 2.07 4.62 -1.20
CA LEU A 40 3.32 5.23 -1.66
C LEU A 40 3.26 6.75 -1.49
N TYR A 41 4.42 7.30 -1.17
CA TYR A 41 4.69 8.72 -1.03
C TYR A 41 4.14 9.40 0.23
N ASP A 42 3.38 8.68 1.06
CA ASP A 42 2.95 9.18 2.36
C ASP A 42 4.05 8.96 3.42
N ASP A 43 4.12 9.89 4.36
CA ASP A 43 4.98 9.78 5.53
C ASP A 43 4.29 8.92 6.59
N ILE A 44 5.00 7.91 7.06
CA ILE A 44 4.50 6.93 8.01
C ILE A 44 5.29 7.09 9.29
N GLU A 45 4.62 7.59 10.31
CA GLU A 45 5.16 7.61 11.67
C GLU A 45 4.88 6.27 12.34
N PHE A 46 5.91 5.73 12.98
CA PHE A 46 5.76 4.68 13.96
C PHE A 46 6.54 5.02 15.22
N ARG A 47 6.11 4.44 16.34
CA ARG A 47 6.71 4.62 17.65
C ARG A 47 6.96 3.27 18.29
N VAL A 48 8.13 3.10 18.89
CA VAL A 48 8.43 1.95 19.73
C VAL A 48 7.92 2.24 21.15
N GLU A 49 7.17 1.31 21.71
CA GLU A 49 6.70 1.36 23.08
C GLU A 49 7.62 0.53 23.97
N THR A 50 8.01 1.11 25.11
CA THR A 50 8.83 0.45 26.13
C THR A 50 8.16 0.47 27.49
N SER A 51 8.56 -0.47 28.34
CA SER A 51 8.15 -0.51 29.75
C SER A 51 9.40 -0.61 30.64
N PRO A 52 9.70 0.41 31.48
CA PRO A 52 9.00 1.71 31.57
C PRO A 52 9.12 2.55 30.29
N ARG A 53 8.15 3.45 30.06
CA ARG A 53 8.10 4.31 28.86
C ARG A 53 9.24 5.33 28.87
N GLY A 54 9.76 5.64 27.67
CA GLY A 54 10.79 6.68 27.48
C GLY A 54 12.22 6.17 27.44
N TYR A 55 12.41 4.85 27.45
CA TYR A 55 13.72 4.22 27.42
C TYR A 55 14.01 3.71 26.01
N TYR A 56 14.70 4.53 25.20
CA TYR A 56 14.98 4.20 23.79
C TYR A 56 16.46 4.23 23.43
N GLU A 57 17.35 4.59 24.38
CA GLU A 57 18.77 4.84 24.14
C GLU A 57 19.46 3.65 23.46
N ASN A 58 19.15 2.42 23.89
CA ASN A 58 19.77 1.18 23.38
C ASN A 58 19.03 0.55 22.20
N ILE A 59 17.89 1.12 21.76
CA ILE A 59 17.06 0.48 20.74
C ILE A 59 17.63 0.68 19.34
N GLU A 60 17.93 -0.40 18.64
CA GLU A 60 18.34 -0.36 17.24
C GLU A 60 17.15 -0.66 16.32
N ILE A 61 16.97 0.18 15.30
CA ILE A 61 15.97 -0.06 14.25
C ILE A 61 16.67 -0.62 13.01
N SER A 62 16.27 -1.81 12.58
CA SER A 62 16.67 -2.39 11.31
C SER A 62 15.53 -2.27 10.29
N LEU A 63 15.90 -1.75 9.12
CA LEU A 63 15.10 -1.73 7.89
C LEU A 63 15.67 -2.70 6.84
N GLU A 64 16.50 -3.65 7.25
CA GLU A 64 17.20 -4.55 6.33
C GLU A 64 16.20 -5.37 5.51
N GLY A 65 16.48 -5.52 4.21
CA GLY A 65 15.61 -6.22 3.27
C GLY A 65 14.41 -5.41 2.79
N MET A 66 14.12 -4.26 3.41
CA MET A 66 13.11 -3.36 2.89
C MET A 66 13.59 -2.68 1.61
N GLN A 67 12.67 -2.45 0.66
CA GLN A 67 12.98 -1.82 -0.62
C GLN A 67 12.25 -0.49 -0.76
N ASN A 68 12.87 0.44 -1.50
CA ASN A 68 12.24 1.69 -1.92
C ASN A 68 11.78 2.58 -0.75
N ILE A 69 12.61 2.68 0.29
CA ILE A 69 12.32 3.52 1.46
C ILE A 69 13.20 4.75 1.44
N LYS A 70 12.62 5.87 1.85
CA LYS A 70 13.31 7.08 2.27
C LYS A 70 13.06 7.28 3.76
N ILE A 71 14.13 7.45 4.53
CA ILE A 71 14.04 7.90 5.92
C ILE A 71 13.76 9.41 5.88
N ILE A 72 12.63 9.83 6.47
CA ILE A 72 12.21 11.23 6.55
C ILE A 72 12.65 11.82 7.87
N GLN A 73 12.43 11.08 8.96
CA GLN A 73 12.95 11.36 10.28
C GLN A 73 13.63 10.08 10.79
N PRO A 74 14.94 10.11 11.12
CA PRO A 74 15.60 8.96 11.72
C PRO A 74 15.00 8.66 13.10
N PHE A 75 15.26 7.46 13.61
CA PHE A 75 14.76 7.06 14.93
C PHE A 75 15.24 8.02 16.02
N ASP A 76 14.29 8.65 16.70
CA ASP A 76 14.53 9.60 17.78
C ASP A 76 14.58 8.85 19.12
N LYS A 77 15.78 8.86 19.74
CA LYS A 77 16.07 8.21 21.01
C LYS A 77 15.40 8.87 22.22
N ILE A 78 14.78 10.04 22.06
CA ILE A 78 14.04 10.75 23.11
C ILE A 78 12.56 10.38 23.05
N THR A 79 11.98 10.41 21.85
CA THR A 79 10.53 10.22 21.67
C THR A 79 10.14 8.79 21.27
N GLY A 80 11.10 7.98 20.83
CA GLY A 80 10.90 6.62 20.35
C GLY A 80 10.24 6.56 18.98
N THR A 81 10.22 7.67 18.22
CA THR A 81 9.52 7.76 16.93
C THR A 81 10.48 7.71 15.74
N MET A 82 9.97 7.28 14.59
CA MET A 82 10.65 7.31 13.31
C MET A 82 9.63 7.56 12.20
N VAL A 83 10.05 8.29 11.15
CA VAL A 83 9.20 8.57 9.99
C VAL A 83 9.88 8.07 8.73
N ILE A 84 9.18 7.21 7.98
CA ILE A 84 9.63 6.66 6.71
C ILE A 84 8.63 6.95 5.59
N ARG A 85 9.11 6.89 4.35
CA ARG A 85 8.27 7.01 3.15
C ARG A 85 8.65 5.96 2.13
N PHE A 86 7.66 5.24 1.59
CA PHE A 86 7.87 4.37 0.43
C PHE A 86 7.87 5.21 -0.86
N ASN A 87 8.98 5.21 -1.60
CA ASN A 87 9.21 6.10 -2.73
C ASN A 87 9.10 5.43 -4.10
N LYS A 88 8.86 4.12 -4.13
CA LYS A 88 8.68 3.38 -5.38
C LYS A 88 7.74 2.20 -5.17
N ARG A 89 7.06 1.84 -6.24
CA ARG A 89 6.04 0.80 -6.26
C ARG A 89 6.53 -0.52 -5.69
N SER A 90 5.62 -1.15 -4.97
CA SER A 90 5.72 -2.55 -4.66
C SER A 90 5.81 -3.43 -5.92
N ARG A 91 6.55 -4.54 -5.84
CA ARG A 91 6.65 -5.52 -6.92
C ARG A 91 5.40 -6.40 -7.08
N ASN A 92 4.53 -6.45 -6.07
CA ASN A 92 3.33 -7.28 -6.06
C ASN A 92 2.15 -6.56 -5.39
N ALA A 93 0.97 -7.18 -5.38
CA ALA A 93 -0.25 -6.56 -4.86
C ALA A 93 -0.15 -6.12 -3.40
N ASN A 94 0.62 -6.86 -2.60
CA ASN A 94 0.53 -6.90 -1.14
C ASN A 94 1.92 -7.08 -0.52
N GLU A 95 2.89 -6.23 -0.88
CA GLU A 95 4.25 -6.41 -0.37
C GLU A 95 4.35 -5.97 1.08
N ILE A 96 4.66 -6.95 1.92
CA ILE A 96 4.91 -6.76 3.34
C ILE A 96 6.36 -6.31 3.51
N GLN A 97 6.52 -5.19 4.20
CA GLN A 97 7.79 -4.61 4.59
C GLN A 97 7.88 -4.71 6.10
N ARG A 98 9.00 -5.26 6.60
CA ARG A 98 9.18 -5.53 8.03
C ARG A 98 10.17 -4.55 8.64
N ILE A 99 9.74 -3.87 9.68
CA ILE A 99 10.58 -3.06 10.55
C ILE A 99 10.91 -3.88 11.79
N VAL A 100 12.16 -3.85 12.23
CA VAL A 100 12.61 -4.58 13.41
C VAL A 100 13.20 -3.60 14.42
N ALA A 101 12.72 -3.64 15.66
CA ALA A 101 13.35 -2.99 16.80
C ALA A 101 14.06 -4.03 17.65
N MET A 102 15.28 -3.72 18.09
CA MET A 102 16.12 -4.62 18.88
C MET A 102 16.63 -3.90 20.12
N ASP A 103 16.59 -4.57 21.26
CA ASP A 103 17.25 -4.16 22.51
C ASP A 103 17.94 -5.38 23.13
N GLY A 104 19.24 -5.52 22.87
CA GLY A 104 20.00 -6.73 23.16
C GLY A 104 19.42 -7.95 22.43
N GLU A 105 18.92 -8.93 23.20
CA GLU A 105 18.29 -10.15 22.65
C GLU A 105 16.78 -9.98 22.38
N THR A 106 16.18 -8.88 22.84
CA THR A 106 14.73 -8.63 22.65
C THR A 106 14.50 -8.11 21.24
N ILE A 107 13.59 -8.76 20.49
CA ILE A 107 13.26 -8.41 19.11
C ILE A 107 11.76 -8.17 18.99
N LEU A 108 11.41 -7.00 18.46
CA LEU A 108 10.05 -6.65 18.11
C LEU A 108 9.95 -6.40 16.60
N LYS A 109 8.83 -6.80 15.98
CA LYS A 109 8.62 -6.70 14.53
C LYS A 109 7.32 -5.98 14.23
N LEU A 110 7.37 -5.05 13.28
CA LEU A 110 6.21 -4.40 12.71
C LEU A 110 6.15 -4.73 11.22
N ASP A 111 5.07 -5.41 10.81
CA ASP A 111 4.81 -5.72 9.41
C ASP A 111 3.86 -4.66 8.83
N ILE A 112 4.32 -3.96 7.79
CA ILE A 112 3.57 -2.93 7.07
C ILE A 112 3.31 -3.42 5.65
N THR A 113 2.07 -3.29 5.18
CA THR A 113 1.70 -3.58 3.78
C THR A 113 1.73 -2.28 2.98
N VAL A 114 2.56 -2.22 1.93
CA VAL A 114 2.51 -1.13 0.96
C VAL A 114 1.36 -1.39 0.00
N SER A 115 0.35 -0.54 0.11
CA SER A 115 -0.95 -0.71 -0.51
C SER A 115 -0.99 -0.20 -1.94
N LEU A 116 -1.17 -1.08 -2.92
CA LEU A 116 -1.53 -0.66 -4.28
C LEU A 116 -2.98 -0.18 -4.34
N MET A 117 -3.86 -0.76 -3.51
CA MET A 117 -5.27 -0.37 -3.50
C MET A 117 -5.46 1.07 -3.06
N LEU A 118 -4.79 1.52 -2.01
CA LEU A 118 -4.90 2.90 -1.53
C LEU A 118 -4.36 3.90 -2.55
N LEU A 119 -3.37 3.50 -3.38
CA LEU A 119 -2.94 4.34 -4.51
C LEU A 119 -4.01 4.43 -5.59
N PHE A 120 -4.60 3.30 -5.97
CA PHE A 120 -5.68 3.29 -6.96
C PHE A 120 -6.85 4.13 -6.44
N TRP A 121 -7.22 3.98 -5.17
CA TRP A 121 -8.25 4.77 -4.50
C TRP A 121 -7.93 6.27 -4.55
N ARG A 122 -6.72 6.68 -4.14
CA ARG A 122 -6.27 8.08 -4.13
C ARG A 122 -6.24 8.69 -5.54
N ASN A 123 -5.80 7.92 -6.53
CA ASN A 123 -5.61 8.39 -7.89
C ASN A 123 -6.87 8.26 -8.76
N HIS A 124 -7.93 7.61 -8.27
CA HIS A 124 -9.17 7.46 -9.01
C HIS A 124 -10.00 8.74 -8.91
N ALA A 125 -10.40 9.30 -10.06
CA ALA A 125 -11.10 10.58 -10.16
C ALA A 125 -12.58 10.57 -9.66
N GLY A 126 -12.97 9.59 -8.86
CA GLY A 126 -14.34 9.43 -8.39
C GLY A 126 -15.35 9.38 -9.54
N ARG A 127 -16.31 10.29 -9.53
CA ARG A 127 -17.36 10.43 -10.56
C ARG A 127 -17.08 11.53 -11.58
N ALA A 128 -15.93 12.18 -11.52
CA ALA A 128 -15.56 13.19 -12.50
C ALA A 128 -15.34 12.57 -13.88
N ASN A 129 -15.69 13.33 -14.92
CA ASN A 129 -15.31 12.98 -16.29
C ASN A 129 -13.83 13.33 -16.48
N VAL A 130 -13.02 12.31 -16.79
CA VAL A 130 -11.59 12.45 -17.05
C VAL A 130 -11.35 12.73 -18.53
N CYS A 131 -12.16 12.12 -19.40
CA CYS A 131 -12.19 12.41 -20.82
C CYS A 131 -13.52 13.05 -21.22
N ASP A 132 -13.68 13.39 -22.49
CA ASP A 132 -14.93 13.93 -23.05
C ASP A 132 -16.12 13.00 -22.72
N GLY A 133 -17.01 13.49 -21.86
CA GLY A 133 -18.19 12.76 -21.40
C GLY A 133 -19.33 12.71 -22.41
N GLU A 134 -19.32 13.57 -23.43
CA GLU A 134 -20.31 13.53 -24.51
C GLU A 134 -19.97 12.39 -25.48
N ARG A 135 -18.69 12.28 -25.84
CA ARG A 135 -18.19 11.25 -26.75
C ARG A 135 -17.99 9.90 -26.06
N PHE A 136 -17.48 9.91 -24.83
CA PHE A 136 -17.23 8.72 -24.03
C PHE A 136 -18.14 8.71 -22.80
N ARG A 137 -19.42 8.41 -23.00
CA ARG A 137 -20.39 8.41 -21.91
C ARG A 137 -20.01 7.45 -20.78
N ASN A 138 -19.42 6.30 -21.10
CA ASN A 138 -18.93 5.37 -20.09
C ASN A 138 -17.46 5.66 -19.74
N GLN A 139 -17.26 6.24 -18.56
CA GLN A 139 -15.95 6.69 -18.07
C GLN A 139 -15.32 5.70 -17.07
N CYS A 140 -15.92 4.53 -16.77
CA CYS A 140 -15.38 3.63 -15.75
C CYS A 140 -13.96 3.15 -16.08
N ALA A 141 -13.73 2.65 -17.30
CA ALA A 141 -12.42 2.20 -17.75
C ALA A 141 -11.40 3.34 -17.90
N ILE A 142 -11.89 4.54 -18.23
CA ILE A 142 -11.06 5.75 -18.36
C ILE A 142 -10.52 6.12 -16.98
N ARG A 143 -11.40 6.26 -15.99
CA ARG A 143 -11.04 6.60 -14.61
C ARG A 143 -10.14 5.55 -13.98
N MET A 144 -10.48 4.27 -14.14
CA MET A 144 -9.66 3.17 -13.62
C MET A 144 -8.30 3.10 -14.34
N GLY A 145 -8.27 3.25 -15.67
CA GLY A 145 -7.03 3.26 -16.45
C GLY A 145 -6.10 4.39 -16.06
N GLU A 146 -6.64 5.60 -15.86
CA GLU A 146 -5.87 6.74 -15.34
C GLU A 146 -5.34 6.47 -13.92
N ALA A 147 -6.19 5.95 -13.02
CA ALA A 147 -5.78 5.61 -11.65
C ALA A 147 -4.62 4.61 -11.63
N LEU A 148 -4.62 3.62 -12.53
CA LEU A 148 -3.53 2.66 -12.69
C LEU A 148 -2.25 3.34 -13.20
N GLU A 149 -2.32 4.14 -14.25
CA GLU A 149 -1.14 4.81 -14.82
C GLU A 149 -0.53 5.84 -13.86
N LEU A 150 -1.37 6.61 -13.15
CA LEU A 150 -0.93 7.51 -12.08
C LEU A 150 -0.32 6.77 -10.87
N SER A 151 -0.63 5.48 -10.72
CA SER A 151 -0.06 4.59 -9.71
C SER A 151 1.15 3.81 -10.23
N ASP A 152 1.79 4.29 -11.30
CA ASP A 152 2.98 3.70 -11.92
C ASP A 152 2.75 2.26 -12.42
N ILE A 153 1.51 1.97 -12.86
CA ILE A 153 1.19 0.75 -13.60
C ILE A 153 1.31 1.04 -15.10
N SER A 154 2.30 0.43 -15.72
CA SER A 154 2.48 0.51 -17.18
C SER A 154 1.46 -0.35 -17.91
N LEU A 155 0.38 0.29 -18.36
CA LEU A 155 -0.65 -0.35 -19.16
C LEU A 155 -0.18 -0.60 -20.60
N SER A 156 -0.75 -1.61 -21.26
CA SER A 156 -0.46 -1.90 -22.67
C SER A 156 -0.80 -0.70 -23.56
N THR A 157 0.10 -0.36 -24.48
CA THR A 157 -0.13 0.65 -25.53
C THR A 157 -0.58 0.02 -26.85
N SER A 158 -0.60 -1.31 -26.94
CA SER A 158 -1.08 -2.01 -28.11
C SER A 158 -2.60 -1.91 -28.22
N ARG A 159 -3.07 -1.31 -29.32
CA ARG A 159 -4.50 -1.21 -29.65
C ARG A 159 -5.20 -2.58 -29.73
N LYS A 160 -4.44 -3.66 -30.00
CA LYS A 160 -4.97 -5.03 -30.01
C LYS A 160 -5.35 -5.56 -28.62
N VAL A 161 -4.86 -4.89 -27.57
CA VAL A 161 -5.06 -5.30 -26.17
C VAL A 161 -5.96 -4.30 -25.45
N LEU A 162 -5.68 -3.00 -25.58
CA LEU A 162 -6.46 -1.91 -24.98
C LEU A 162 -6.75 -0.84 -26.03
N ARG A 163 -8.02 -0.58 -26.31
CA ARG A 163 -8.41 0.61 -27.08
C ARG A 163 -8.27 1.85 -26.23
N ARG A 164 -7.73 2.92 -26.83
CA ARG A 164 -7.43 4.17 -26.14
C ARG A 164 -7.95 5.37 -26.89
N CYS A 165 -8.40 6.41 -26.17
CA CYS A 165 -8.98 7.60 -26.79
C CYS A 165 -8.10 8.21 -27.90
N HIS A 166 -6.78 8.23 -27.71
CA HIS A 166 -5.83 8.85 -28.64
C HIS A 166 -5.52 7.97 -29.87
N THR A 167 -5.70 6.65 -29.80
CA THR A 167 -5.54 5.77 -30.96
C THR A 167 -6.83 5.65 -31.75
N GLU A 168 -7.97 5.90 -31.12
CA GLU A 168 -9.29 5.86 -31.75
C GLU A 168 -9.67 7.20 -32.40
N TYR A 169 -9.13 8.33 -31.93
CA TYR A 169 -9.55 9.66 -32.38
C TYR A 169 -8.40 10.68 -32.41
N ASP A 170 -8.10 11.20 -33.60
CA ASP A 170 -7.00 12.14 -33.87
C ASP A 170 -7.13 13.49 -33.14
N GLY A 171 -8.36 13.89 -32.79
CA GLY A 171 -8.65 15.12 -32.03
C GLY A 171 -8.13 15.13 -30.59
N TYR A 172 -7.63 13.99 -30.09
CA TYR A 172 -7.11 13.81 -28.72
C TYR A 172 -5.60 13.56 -28.67
N SER A 173 -4.87 14.01 -29.69
CA SER A 173 -3.40 13.95 -29.76
C SER A 173 -2.70 14.68 -28.60
N SER A 174 -3.36 15.65 -27.94
CA SER A 174 -2.88 16.30 -26.72
C SER A 174 -2.72 15.35 -25.52
N HIS A 175 -3.45 14.22 -25.50
CA HIS A 175 -3.30 13.17 -24.49
C HIS A 175 -2.07 12.26 -24.73
N LYS A 176 -1.32 12.45 -25.82
CA LYS A 176 -0.12 11.65 -26.13
C LYS A 176 1.09 12.02 -25.25
N HIS A 177 1.08 13.23 -24.69
CA HIS A 177 2.21 13.81 -23.94
C HIS A 177 1.87 14.14 -22.47
N GLY A 178 0.73 13.66 -21.96
CA GLY A 178 0.34 13.81 -20.56
C GLY A 178 0.96 12.76 -19.63
N LYS A 179 0.60 12.79 -18.33
CA LYS A 179 0.98 11.76 -17.35
C LYS A 179 0.46 10.37 -17.72
N VAL A 180 -0.59 10.31 -18.55
CA VAL A 180 -1.23 9.11 -19.07
C VAL A 180 -1.11 9.08 -20.60
N LYS A 181 -0.90 7.89 -21.19
CA LYS A 181 -0.71 7.72 -22.64
C LYS A 181 -2.07 7.51 -23.34
N GLY A 182 -2.98 8.47 -23.15
CA GLY A 182 -4.39 8.43 -23.52
C GLY A 182 -5.21 7.36 -22.78
N HIS A 183 -6.51 7.59 -22.63
CA HIS A 183 -7.34 6.82 -21.70
C HIS A 183 -7.87 5.51 -22.27
N VAL A 184 -7.89 4.45 -21.46
CA VAL A 184 -8.49 3.15 -21.79
C VAL A 184 -10.01 3.29 -21.89
N LEU A 185 -10.60 2.78 -22.97
CA LEU A 185 -12.02 3.03 -23.27
C LEU A 185 -12.97 1.93 -22.82
N ALA A 186 -12.52 0.68 -22.70
CA ALA A 186 -13.40 -0.47 -22.46
C ALA A 186 -13.04 -1.20 -21.16
N ALA A 187 -14.05 -1.39 -20.29
CA ALA A 187 -13.85 -2.00 -18.98
C ALA A 187 -13.48 -3.49 -19.10
N GLN A 188 -14.13 -4.23 -20.01
CA GLN A 188 -13.78 -5.64 -20.24
C GLN A 188 -12.36 -5.82 -20.79
N GLU A 189 -11.89 -4.94 -21.68
CA GLU A 189 -10.50 -4.98 -22.18
C GLU A 189 -9.52 -4.74 -21.03
N LEU A 190 -9.80 -3.75 -20.18
CA LEU A 190 -8.99 -3.48 -19.00
C LEU A 190 -8.98 -4.66 -18.02
N ALA A 191 -10.15 -5.22 -17.70
CA ALA A 191 -10.29 -6.37 -16.82
C ALA A 191 -9.56 -7.62 -17.36
N ASN A 192 -9.65 -7.86 -18.67
CA ASN A 192 -8.91 -8.93 -19.34
C ASN A 192 -7.41 -8.71 -19.28
N TRP A 193 -6.94 -7.47 -19.47
CA TRP A 193 -5.52 -7.15 -19.31
C TRP A 193 -5.06 -7.37 -17.86
N ILE A 194 -5.78 -6.85 -16.86
CA ILE A 194 -5.48 -7.05 -15.43
C ILE A 194 -5.39 -8.55 -15.09
N LYS A 195 -6.29 -9.37 -15.64
CA LYS A 195 -6.26 -10.84 -15.46
C LYS A 195 -4.94 -11.48 -15.92
N THR A 196 -4.26 -10.91 -16.92
CA THR A 196 -2.94 -11.39 -17.39
C THR A 196 -1.78 -10.97 -16.49
N GLN A 197 -1.98 -9.93 -15.66
CA GLN A 197 -0.95 -9.32 -14.84
C GLN A 197 -0.93 -9.88 -13.41
N GLN A 198 -0.89 -11.22 -13.29
CA GLN A 198 -1.00 -11.90 -11.98
C GLN A 198 0.12 -11.54 -11.00
N GLY A 199 1.30 -11.15 -11.48
CA GLY A 199 2.39 -10.67 -10.61
C GLY A 199 2.06 -9.36 -9.89
N ILE A 200 1.18 -8.54 -10.46
CA ILE A 200 0.79 -7.24 -9.92
C ILE A 200 -0.53 -7.34 -9.14
N PHE A 201 -1.55 -7.99 -9.70
CA PHE A 201 -2.90 -7.99 -9.12
C PHE A 201 -3.31 -9.33 -8.49
N GLY A 202 -2.44 -10.34 -8.53
CA GLY A 202 -2.80 -11.69 -8.12
C GLY A 202 -3.82 -12.36 -9.04
N LYS A 203 -4.42 -13.45 -8.56
CA LYS A 203 -5.44 -14.20 -9.29
C LYS A 203 -6.82 -13.55 -9.09
N ARG A 204 -7.56 -13.39 -10.19
CA ARG A 204 -8.98 -12.99 -10.10
C ARG A 204 -9.79 -14.07 -9.40
N GLN A 205 -10.81 -13.64 -8.67
CA GLN A 205 -11.88 -14.47 -8.13
C GLN A 205 -13.17 -14.16 -8.89
N ILE A 206 -13.96 -15.17 -9.22
CA ILE A 206 -15.34 -14.95 -9.65
C ILE A 206 -16.20 -14.99 -8.39
N ILE A 207 -16.94 -13.91 -8.15
CA ILE A 207 -17.80 -13.77 -6.99
C ILE A 207 -19.27 -13.61 -7.44
N HIS A 208 -20.19 -13.97 -6.55
CA HIS A 208 -21.63 -13.97 -6.85
C HIS A 208 -22.44 -13.07 -5.93
N SER A 209 -21.80 -12.32 -5.03
CA SER A 209 -22.46 -11.32 -4.19
C SER A 209 -21.47 -10.36 -3.54
N LYS A 210 -21.94 -9.14 -3.22
CA LYS A 210 -21.20 -8.13 -2.43
C LYS A 210 -20.70 -8.69 -1.10
N ALA A 211 -21.49 -9.53 -0.43
CA ALA A 211 -21.15 -10.12 0.86
C ALA A 211 -19.82 -10.89 0.87
N LYS A 212 -19.34 -11.36 -0.29
CA LYS A 212 -18.03 -12.04 -0.41
C LYS A 212 -16.82 -11.10 -0.35
N ILE A 213 -17.03 -9.80 -0.49
CA ILE A 213 -15.96 -8.79 -0.56
C ILE A 213 -16.09 -7.68 0.48
N VAL A 214 -17.12 -7.71 1.33
CA VAL A 214 -17.21 -6.79 2.48
C VAL A 214 -15.98 -6.97 3.38
N GLY A 215 -15.35 -5.85 3.75
CA GLY A 215 -14.12 -5.83 4.55
C GLY A 215 -12.84 -6.20 3.78
N ARG A 216 -12.95 -6.57 2.49
CA ARG A 216 -11.82 -6.85 1.60
C ARG A 216 -11.66 -5.72 0.62
N SER A 217 -10.44 -5.39 0.22
CA SER A 217 -10.19 -4.28 -0.70
C SER A 217 -9.62 -4.77 -2.03
N GLY A 218 -9.80 -3.99 -3.08
CA GLY A 218 -9.13 -4.21 -4.35
C GLY A 218 -9.92 -3.74 -5.56
N LEU A 219 -9.85 -4.49 -6.64
CA LEU A 219 -10.48 -4.13 -7.91
C LEU A 219 -11.73 -4.97 -8.16
N LEU A 220 -12.79 -4.33 -8.63
CA LEU A 220 -14.05 -4.96 -8.98
C LEU A 220 -14.33 -4.77 -10.46
N PHE A 221 -14.74 -5.84 -11.14
CA PHE A 221 -15.27 -5.79 -12.51
C PHE A 221 -16.63 -6.48 -12.56
N ILE A 222 -17.63 -5.81 -13.12
CA ILE A 222 -18.98 -6.34 -13.34
C ILE A 222 -19.15 -6.46 -14.86
N ARG A 223 -19.36 -7.69 -15.33
CA ARG A 223 -19.57 -7.99 -16.75
C ARG A 223 -21.06 -8.01 -17.06
N ASP A 224 -21.46 -7.34 -18.14
CA ASP A 224 -22.83 -7.34 -18.66
C ASP A 224 -23.86 -6.93 -17.57
N GLY A 225 -23.60 -5.86 -16.81
CA GLY A 225 -24.45 -5.42 -15.70
C GLY A 225 -25.65 -4.58 -16.13
N TRP A 226 -25.54 -3.89 -17.27
CA TRP A 226 -26.64 -3.16 -17.91
C TRP A 226 -26.66 -3.53 -19.40
N ASP A 227 -27.33 -4.64 -19.71
CA ASP A 227 -27.24 -5.34 -20.99
C ASP A 227 -25.79 -5.77 -21.29
N THR A 228 -25.17 -5.20 -22.32
CA THR A 228 -23.77 -5.48 -22.68
C THR A 228 -22.78 -4.49 -22.07
N THR A 229 -23.25 -3.64 -21.14
CA THR A 229 -22.42 -2.63 -20.50
C THR A 229 -21.75 -3.19 -19.26
N ASP A 230 -20.43 -3.06 -19.22
CA ASP A 230 -19.60 -3.45 -18.08
C ASP A 230 -19.27 -2.26 -17.15
N HIS A 231 -18.81 -2.58 -15.94
CA HIS A 231 -18.24 -1.62 -15.00
C HIS A 231 -16.92 -2.14 -14.42
N ILE A 232 -15.95 -1.26 -14.20
CA ILE A 232 -14.72 -1.55 -13.46
C ILE A 232 -14.43 -0.42 -12.48
N ASP A 233 -14.00 -0.76 -11.26
CA ASP A 233 -13.80 0.21 -10.18
C ASP A 233 -12.82 -0.30 -9.12
N VAL A 234 -12.49 0.60 -8.19
CA VAL A 234 -11.79 0.29 -6.94
C VAL A 234 -12.81 0.14 -5.81
N TRP A 235 -12.59 -0.83 -4.93
CA TRP A 235 -13.42 -1.18 -3.78
C TRP A 235 -12.57 -1.15 -2.50
N ASN A 236 -12.98 -0.41 -1.47
CA ASN A 236 -12.22 -0.30 -0.21
C ASN A 236 -12.67 -1.28 0.88
N GLY A 237 -13.63 -2.16 0.61
CA GLY A 237 -14.27 -3.02 1.63
C GLY A 237 -15.68 -2.59 2.00
N GLU A 238 -16.10 -1.40 1.61
CA GLU A 238 -17.42 -0.84 1.94
C GLU A 238 -18.09 -0.14 0.76
N ALA A 239 -17.33 0.57 -0.07
CA ALA A 239 -17.83 1.37 -1.16
C ALA A 239 -16.93 1.30 -2.41
N LEU A 240 -17.55 1.58 -3.56
CA LEU A 240 -16.86 1.84 -4.83
C LEU A 240 -16.45 3.32 -4.90
N VAL A 241 -15.34 3.64 -5.57
CA VAL A 241 -14.92 5.04 -5.73
C VAL A 241 -15.78 5.76 -6.77
N GLY A 242 -16.03 5.13 -7.92
CA GLY A 242 -16.73 5.74 -9.05
C GLY A 242 -18.16 5.25 -9.28
N GLY A 243 -18.55 4.16 -8.61
CA GLY A 243 -19.83 3.47 -8.76
C GLY A 243 -20.77 3.67 -7.58
N PHE A 244 -21.88 2.94 -7.59
CA PHE A 244 -22.90 2.99 -6.55
C PHE A 244 -23.14 1.62 -5.94
N ASP A 245 -23.66 1.58 -4.71
CA ASP A 245 -23.97 0.31 -4.05
C ASP A 245 -25.01 -0.51 -4.82
N SER A 246 -25.97 0.16 -5.46
CA SER A 246 -26.98 -0.48 -6.30
C SER A 246 -26.41 -1.21 -7.52
N TYR A 247 -25.12 -1.05 -7.83
CA TYR A 247 -24.46 -1.79 -8.91
C TYR A 247 -24.32 -3.28 -8.58
N PHE A 248 -24.41 -3.66 -7.30
CA PHE A 248 -24.44 -5.07 -6.89
C PHE A 248 -25.82 -5.73 -7.10
N ASP A 249 -26.88 -4.94 -7.33
CA ASP A 249 -28.25 -5.43 -7.48
C ASP A 249 -28.65 -5.67 -8.94
N VAL A 250 -27.76 -5.33 -9.89
CA VAL A 250 -28.02 -5.50 -11.32
C VAL A 250 -27.86 -6.95 -11.75
N ASN A 251 -28.54 -7.32 -12.83
CA ASN A 251 -28.39 -8.66 -13.41
C ASN A 251 -27.12 -8.74 -14.26
N TYR A 252 -25.99 -9.02 -13.60
CA TYR A 252 -24.70 -9.20 -14.26
C TYR A 252 -24.46 -10.65 -14.70
N LYS A 253 -23.67 -10.85 -15.74
CA LYS A 253 -23.27 -12.20 -16.18
C LYS A 253 -22.16 -12.78 -15.31
N GLU A 254 -21.16 -11.97 -14.96
CA GLU A 254 -20.06 -12.37 -14.07
C GLU A 254 -19.57 -11.15 -13.29
N MET A 255 -19.12 -11.37 -12.05
CA MET A 255 -18.43 -10.36 -11.26
C MET A 255 -17.05 -10.89 -10.88
N TRP A 256 -16.00 -10.15 -11.22
CA TRP A 256 -14.61 -10.50 -10.93
C TRP A 256 -14.06 -9.58 -9.86
N PHE A 257 -13.29 -10.15 -8.94
CA PHE A 257 -12.64 -9.43 -7.88
C PHE A 257 -11.16 -9.79 -7.81
N TRP A 258 -10.30 -8.79 -7.68
CA TRP A 258 -8.89 -8.96 -7.35
C TRP A 258 -8.66 -8.42 -5.96
N ASP A 259 -8.14 -9.27 -5.09
CA ASP A 259 -7.82 -8.92 -3.73
C ASP A 259 -6.48 -8.17 -3.73
N VAL A 260 -6.56 -6.85 -3.63
CA VAL A 260 -5.42 -5.92 -3.66
C VAL A 260 -5.50 -5.09 -2.39
N TYR A 261 -4.42 -5.14 -1.61
CA TYR A 261 -4.30 -4.40 -0.37
C TYR A 261 -3.45 -3.17 -0.52
#